data_AF-A0A233V1K9-F1
#
_entry.id   AF-A0A233V1K9-F1
#
_cell.length_a   1.000
_cell.length_b   1.000
_cell.length_c   1.000
_cell.angle_alpha   90.00
_cell.angle_beta   90.00
_cell.angle_gamma   90.00
#
_symmetry.space_group_name_H-M   'P 1'
#
loop_
_entity.id
_entity.type
_entity.pdbx_description
1 polymer ?
#
loop_
_entity_poly.entity_id
_entity_poly.type
_entity_poly.pdbx_seq_one_letter_code
_entity_poly.pdbx_strand_id
1 'polypeptide(L)'
;MPKSTLELWINQYKSKGFDNLSKKLKNNNYTSEFKLSVIQYRQINNTSLRETADHFNLVNGSMVYRWEKAYQERGLSGLEDNRGRPKKEMTKSNKKSKLNIPISETEREELIRLREENRLLKMKIIYEKKLQALLLEEEAEARKRQR
;
A
#
# COMPACT_ATOMS: atom_id res chain seq x y z
N MET A 1 -14.45 2.30 -36.03
CA MET A 1 -14.07 1.76 -34.71
C MET A 1 -12.77 0.97 -34.85
N PRO A 2 -11.72 1.24 -34.07
CA PRO A 2 -10.47 0.48 -34.14
C PRO A 2 -10.68 -1.00 -33.79
N LYS A 3 -10.00 -1.92 -34.50
CA LYS A 3 -10.07 -3.38 -34.23
C LYS A 3 -9.75 -3.71 -32.76
N SER A 4 -8.77 -3.01 -32.19
CA SER A 4 -8.35 -3.15 -30.79
C SER A 4 -9.47 -2.84 -29.79
N THR A 5 -10.39 -1.92 -30.12
CA THR A 5 -11.53 -1.60 -29.25
C THR A 5 -12.54 -2.74 -29.22
N LEU A 6 -12.78 -3.39 -30.37
CA LEU A 6 -13.69 -4.53 -30.48
C LEU A 6 -13.12 -5.76 -29.77
N GLU A 7 -11.84 -6.06 -29.97
CA GLU A 7 -11.15 -7.16 -29.28
C GLU A 7 -11.17 -6.98 -27.75
N LEU A 8 -10.97 -5.75 -27.28
CA LEU A 8 -11.07 -5.41 -25.86
C LEU A 8 -12.47 -5.72 -25.30
N TRP A 9 -13.54 -5.34 -26.01
CA TRP A 9 -14.93 -5.59 -25.57
C TRP A 9 -15.27 -7.07 -25.56
N ILE A 10 -14.81 -7.84 -26.56
CA ILE A 10 -14.98 -9.30 -26.60
C ILE A 10 -14.29 -9.95 -25.41
N ASN A 11 -13.06 -9.53 -25.08
CA ASN A 11 -12.32 -10.08 -23.95
C ASN A 11 -12.94 -9.70 -22.60
N GLN A 12 -13.44 -8.47 -22.47
CA GLN A 12 -14.19 -8.03 -21.27
C GLN A 12 -15.47 -8.83 -21.08
N TYR A 13 -16.20 -9.12 -22.16
CA TYR A 13 -17.40 -9.95 -22.11
C TYR A 13 -17.09 -11.40 -21.74
N LYS A 14 -16.05 -12.00 -22.35
CA LYS A 14 -15.64 -13.39 -22.03
C LYS A 14 -15.21 -13.58 -20.57
N SER A 15 -14.63 -12.57 -19.94
CA SER A 15 -14.10 -12.70 -18.57
C SER A 15 -15.18 -12.66 -17.48
N LYS A 16 -16.14 -11.73 -17.56
CA LYS A 16 -17.13 -11.48 -16.48
C LYS A 16 -18.54 -11.13 -17.01
N GLY A 17 -18.83 -11.41 -18.28
CA GLY A 17 -20.13 -11.15 -18.90
C GLY A 17 -20.44 -9.67 -19.08
N PHE A 18 -21.74 -9.35 -19.17
CA PHE A 18 -22.22 -7.98 -19.42
C PHE A 18 -21.87 -6.99 -18.30
N ASP A 19 -21.67 -7.47 -17.07
CA ASP A 19 -21.30 -6.65 -15.90
C ASP A 19 -19.98 -5.89 -16.09
N ASN A 20 -19.10 -6.40 -16.96
CA ASN A 20 -17.81 -5.77 -17.27
C ASN A 20 -17.92 -4.72 -18.40
N LEU A 21 -18.99 -4.79 -19.21
CA LEU A 21 -19.33 -3.80 -20.23
C LEU A 21 -20.18 -2.66 -19.67
N SER A 22 -20.84 -2.90 -18.53
CA SER A 22 -21.57 -1.88 -17.78
C SER A 22 -20.60 -0.84 -17.18
N LYS A 23 -20.90 0.43 -17.42
CA LYS A 23 -20.14 1.55 -16.84
C LYS A 23 -20.33 1.53 -15.32
N LYS A 24 -19.35 1.00 -14.58
CA LYS A 24 -19.32 1.06 -13.11
C LYS A 24 -19.14 2.52 -12.65
N LEU A 25 -20.25 3.26 -12.60
CA LEU A 25 -20.37 4.62 -12.06
C LEU A 25 -20.35 4.63 -10.52
N LYS A 26 -19.61 3.71 -9.89
CA LYS A 26 -19.46 3.75 -8.44
C LYS A 26 -18.34 4.72 -8.11
N ASN A 27 -18.72 5.87 -7.55
CA ASN A 27 -17.84 6.75 -6.79
C ASN A 27 -17.40 5.98 -5.53
N ASN A 28 -16.54 4.99 -5.71
CA ASN A 28 -16.00 4.21 -4.60
C ASN A 28 -15.10 5.12 -3.78
N ASN A 29 -15.58 5.47 -2.60
CA ASN A 29 -14.75 6.05 -1.56
C ASN A 29 -13.95 4.90 -0.94
N TYR A 30 -12.66 4.88 -1.24
CA TYR A 30 -11.73 3.91 -0.67
C TYR A 30 -11.11 4.52 0.58
N THR A 31 -11.18 3.78 1.70
CA THR A 31 -10.55 4.18 2.96
C THR A 31 -9.02 4.10 2.85
N SER A 32 -8.30 4.80 3.72
CA SER A 32 -6.83 4.75 3.83
C SER A 32 -6.33 3.32 4.03
N GLU A 33 -7.02 2.55 4.88
CA GLU A 33 -6.67 1.19 5.26
C GLU A 33 -6.83 0.25 4.07
N PHE A 34 -7.90 0.40 3.29
CA PHE A 34 -8.08 -0.37 2.06
C PHE A 34 -6.99 -0.05 1.03
N LYS A 35 -6.65 1.22 0.83
CA LYS A 35 -5.57 1.59 -0.10
C LYS A 35 -4.23 1.00 0.35
N LEU A 36 -3.97 1.00 1.65
CA LEU A 36 -2.76 0.41 2.22
C LEU A 36 -2.70 -1.11 1.98
N SER A 37 -3.79 -1.84 2.18
CA SER A 37 -3.82 -3.29 1.95
C SER A 37 -3.59 -3.65 0.48
N VAL A 38 -4.13 -2.84 -0.45
CA VAL A 38 -3.87 -3.00 -1.90
C VAL A 38 -2.38 -2.83 -2.22
N ILE A 39 -1.73 -1.81 -1.66
CA ILE A 39 -0.29 -1.56 -1.85
C ILE A 39 0.54 -2.71 -1.26
N GLN A 40 0.23 -3.13 -0.03
CA GLN A 40 0.92 -4.23 0.64
C GLN A 40 0.80 -5.55 -0.13
N TYR A 41 -0.41 -5.87 -0.60
CA TYR A 41 -0.65 -7.04 -1.42
C TYR A 41 0.26 -7.05 -2.65
N ARG A 42 0.37 -5.91 -3.35
CA ARG A 42 1.23 -5.81 -4.53
C ARG A 42 2.70 -6.00 -4.20
N GLN A 43 3.17 -5.42 -3.10
CA GLN A 43 4.56 -5.55 -2.65
C GLN A 43 4.92 -6.98 -2.24
N ILE A 44 4.00 -7.69 -1.57
CA ILE A 44 4.21 -9.07 -1.12
C ILE A 44 4.18 -10.04 -2.31
N ASN A 45 3.20 -9.88 -3.20
CA ASN A 45 2.97 -10.83 -4.31
C ASN A 45 3.69 -10.45 -5.60
N ASN A 46 4.39 -9.31 -5.65
CA ASN A 46 5.07 -8.78 -6.83
C ASN A 46 4.20 -8.73 -8.10
N THR A 47 2.91 -8.45 -7.94
CA THR A 47 1.93 -8.43 -9.03
C THR A 47 2.02 -7.14 -9.86
N SER A 48 1.60 -7.21 -11.11
CA SER A 48 1.45 -6.02 -11.94
C SER A 48 0.32 -5.11 -11.40
N LEU A 49 0.32 -3.84 -11.82
CA LEU A 49 -0.74 -2.89 -11.46
C LEU A 49 -2.12 -3.38 -11.94
N ARG A 50 -2.17 -4.06 -13.09
CA ARG A 50 -3.40 -4.58 -13.67
C ARG A 50 -3.92 -5.77 -12.88
N GLU A 51 -3.08 -6.76 -12.59
CA GLU A 51 -3.45 -7.94 -11.81
C GLU A 51 -3.90 -7.55 -10.40
N THR A 52 -3.21 -6.60 -9.76
CA THR A 52 -3.60 -6.07 -8.46
C THR A 52 -4.99 -5.41 -8.52
N ALA A 53 -5.23 -4.58 -9.55
CA ALA A 53 -6.52 -3.97 -9.74
C ALA A 53 -7.62 -5.01 -9.97
N ASP A 54 -7.36 -6.04 -10.76
CA ASP A 54 -8.33 -7.09 -11.06
C ASP A 54 -8.66 -7.93 -9.81
N HIS A 55 -7.67 -8.21 -8.96
CA HIS A 55 -7.83 -8.89 -7.68
C HIS A 55 -8.75 -8.13 -6.71
N PHE A 56 -8.55 -6.81 -6.59
CA PHE A 56 -9.38 -5.94 -5.74
C PHE A 56 -10.60 -5.35 -6.47
N ASN A 57 -10.88 -5.83 -7.68
CA ASN A 57 -12.01 -5.42 -8.51
C ASN A 57 -12.05 -3.88 -8.76
N LEU A 58 -10.86 -3.26 -8.84
CA LEU A 58 -10.65 -1.86 -9.17
C LEU A 58 -10.81 -1.63 -10.68
N VAL A 59 -11.25 -0.43 -11.05
CA VAL A 59 -11.54 -0.11 -12.45
C VAL A 59 -10.27 -0.06 -13.30
N ASN A 60 -9.16 0.43 -12.74
CA ASN A 60 -7.91 0.60 -13.48
C ASN A 60 -6.69 0.44 -12.56
N GLY A 61 -5.63 -0.21 -13.04
CA GLY A 61 -4.32 -0.28 -12.39
C GLY A 61 -3.67 1.09 -12.13
N SER A 62 -4.04 2.12 -12.89
CA SER A 62 -3.59 3.50 -12.63
C SER A 62 -3.99 4.01 -11.23
N MET A 63 -5.09 3.49 -10.65
CA MET A 63 -5.49 3.82 -9.28
C MET A 63 -4.48 3.32 -8.27
N VAL A 64 -4.03 2.07 -8.43
CA VAL A 64 -3.01 1.45 -7.58
C VAL A 64 -1.71 2.25 -7.64
N TYR A 65 -1.26 2.59 -8.85
CA TYR A 65 -0.05 3.41 -9.04
C TYR A 65 -0.13 4.76 -8.33
N ARG A 66 -1.28 5.45 -8.42
CA ARG A 66 -1.48 6.75 -7.76
C ARG A 66 -1.41 6.62 -6.24
N TRP A 67 -1.99 5.56 -5.67
CA TRP A 67 -1.93 5.32 -4.23
C TRP A 67 -0.51 4.97 -3.78
N GLU A 68 0.20 4.11 -4.52
CA GLU A 68 1.61 3.79 -4.24
C GLU A 68 2.49 5.04 -4.23
N LYS A 69 2.36 5.89 -5.26
CA LYS A 69 3.12 7.14 -5.34
C LYS A 69 2.80 8.08 -4.19
N ALA A 70 1.52 8.26 -3.86
CA ALA A 70 1.11 9.10 -2.73
C ALA A 70 1.64 8.57 -1.38
N TYR A 71 1.65 7.25 -1.20
CA TYR A 71 2.21 6.61 -0.02
C TYR A 71 3.73 6.76 0.07
N GLN A 72 4.45 6.66 -1.05
CA GLN A 72 5.90 6.89 -1.08
C GLN A 72 6.26 8.34 -0.74
N GLU A 73 5.48 9.31 -1.19
CA GLU A 73 5.74 10.74 -0.95
C GLU A 73 5.35 11.20 0.46
N ARG A 74 4.24 10.69 1.02
CA ARG A 74 3.62 11.24 2.25
C ARG A 74 3.25 10.19 3.30
N GLY A 75 3.60 8.93 3.10
CA GLY A 75 3.20 7.83 3.97
C GLY A 75 1.68 7.65 4.03
N LEU A 76 1.17 7.26 5.20
CA LEU A 76 -0.27 7.02 5.42
C LEU A 76 -1.12 8.26 5.12
N SER A 77 -0.63 9.47 5.43
CA SER A 77 -1.34 10.73 5.15
C SER A 77 -1.60 10.95 3.65
N GLY A 78 -0.78 10.36 2.78
CA GLY A 78 -0.98 10.39 1.32
C GLY A 78 -2.17 9.55 0.85
N LEU A 79 -2.63 8.60 1.67
CA LEU A 79 -3.76 7.72 1.36
C LEU A 79 -5.10 8.25 1.89
N GLU A 80 -5.07 9.26 2.74
CA GLU A 80 -6.28 9.92 3.26
C GLU A 80 -7.04 10.63 2.13
N ASP A 81 -8.37 10.64 2.23
CA ASP A 81 -9.21 11.30 1.25
C ASP A 81 -9.28 12.81 1.49
N ASN A 82 -8.27 13.52 1.00
CA ASN A 82 -8.16 14.98 1.11
C ASN A 82 -9.01 15.73 0.07
N ARG A 83 -10.07 15.10 -0.45
CA ARG A 83 -10.97 15.72 -1.45
C ARG A 83 -11.89 16.73 -0.78
N GLY A 84 -11.89 17.95 -1.31
CA GLY A 84 -12.76 19.04 -0.87
C GLY A 84 -11.98 20.25 -0.36
N ARG A 85 -12.70 21.34 -0.11
CA ARG A 85 -12.12 22.54 0.52
C ARG A 85 -11.84 22.21 1.99
N PRO A 86 -10.62 22.45 2.52
CA PRO A 86 -10.39 22.33 3.95
C PRO A 86 -11.42 23.19 4.69
N LYS A 87 -12.06 22.63 5.73
CA LYS A 87 -12.98 23.40 6.57
C LYS A 87 -12.25 24.65 7.03
N LYS A 88 -12.77 25.82 6.65
CA LYS A 88 -12.24 27.10 7.09
C LYS A 88 -12.66 27.23 8.55
N GLU A 89 -11.81 26.76 9.45
CA GLU A 89 -11.90 27.05 10.88
C GLU A 89 -11.99 28.58 11.04
N MET A 90 -13.19 29.10 11.27
CA MET A 90 -13.38 30.50 11.65
C MET A 90 -13.03 30.66 13.13
N THR A 91 -11.81 30.33 13.51
CA THR A 91 -11.30 30.69 14.83
C THR A 91 -10.86 32.15 14.77
N LYS A 92 -11.59 33.01 15.47
CA LYS A 92 -11.13 34.36 15.81
C LYS A 92 -9.69 34.24 16.32
N SER A 93 -8.81 35.05 15.76
CA SER A 93 -7.38 35.04 15.99
C SER A 93 -7.01 34.94 17.47
N ASN A 94 -6.46 33.79 17.87
CA ASN A 94 -5.37 33.72 18.83
C ASN A 94 -4.27 32.87 18.19
N LYS A 95 -3.61 33.46 17.19
CA LYS A 95 -2.39 32.92 16.58
C LYS A 95 -1.27 32.94 17.62
N LYS A 96 -1.21 31.94 18.50
CA LYS A 96 -0.02 31.60 19.30
C LYS A 96 -0.06 30.23 20.02
N SER A 97 -1.11 29.42 19.94
CA SER A 97 -1.21 28.18 20.74
C SER A 97 -1.15 26.84 19.99
N LYS A 98 -1.11 26.79 18.65
CA LYS A 98 -1.12 25.50 17.91
C LYS A 98 0.26 24.86 17.65
N LEU A 99 1.33 25.34 18.29
CA LEU A 99 2.67 24.73 18.20
C LEU A 99 3.11 23.95 19.45
N ASN A 100 2.27 23.88 20.48
CA ASN A 100 2.53 23.08 21.68
C ASN A 100 1.23 22.40 22.11
N ILE A 101 0.80 21.38 21.39
CA ILE A 101 -0.01 20.34 22.03
C ILE A 101 1.03 19.42 22.63
N PRO A 102 1.17 19.34 23.97
CA PRO A 102 1.98 18.30 24.57
C PRO A 102 1.38 16.98 24.08
N ILE A 103 2.13 16.22 23.28
CA ILE A 103 1.83 14.81 23.03
C ILE A 103 1.51 14.22 24.40
N SER A 104 0.29 13.68 24.53
CA SER A 104 -0.18 13.07 25.78
C SER A 104 0.91 12.11 26.27
N GLU A 105 1.23 12.08 27.57
CA GLU A 105 2.30 11.21 28.10
C GLU A 105 2.14 9.77 27.58
N THR A 106 0.89 9.33 27.46
CA THR A 106 0.48 8.04 26.87
C THR A 106 0.91 7.87 25.41
N GLU A 107 0.76 8.88 24.56
CA GLU A 107 1.18 8.83 23.15
C GLU A 107 2.71 8.85 23.02
N ARG A 108 3.44 9.52 23.94
CA ARG A 108 4.92 9.50 23.95
C ARG A 108 5.43 8.11 24.32
N GLU A 109 4.87 7.52 25.36
CA GLU A 109 5.19 6.17 25.81
C GLU A 109 4.89 5.14 24.72
N GLU A 110 3.74 5.25 24.05
CA GLU A 110 3.38 4.39 22.93
C GLU A 110 4.37 4.55 21.77
N LEU A 111 4.78 5.78 21.45
CA LEU A 111 5.78 6.03 20.42
C LEU A 111 7.14 5.40 20.76
N ILE A 112 7.56 5.46 22.03
CA ILE A 112 8.80 4.83 22.52
C ILE A 112 8.69 3.30 22.40
N ARG A 113 7.58 2.72 22.86
CA ARG A 113 7.28 1.28 22.73
C ARG A 113 7.35 0.83 21.27
N LEU A 114 6.65 1.50 20.37
CA LEU A 114 6.63 1.17 18.95
C LEU A 114 8.02 1.32 18.30
N ARG A 115 8.83 2.30 18.73
CA ARG A 115 10.20 2.46 18.24
C ARG A 115 11.11 1.32 18.68
N GLU A 116 11.01 0.91 19.93
CA GLU A 116 11.79 -0.22 20.45
C GLU A 116 11.35 -1.54 19.80
N GLU A 117 10.04 -1.77 19.67
CA GLU A 117 9.52 -2.95 18.95
C GLU A 117 10.01 -2.98 17.50
N ASN A 118 9.95 -1.85 16.78
CA ASN A 118 10.51 -1.76 15.42
C ASN A 118 12.00 -2.05 15.38
N ARG A 119 12.77 -1.62 16.39
CA ARG A 119 14.20 -1.90 16.49
C ARG A 119 14.45 -3.39 16.68
N LEU A 120 13.70 -4.04 17.58
CA LEU A 120 13.80 -5.47 17.84
C LEU A 120 13.40 -6.30 16.61
N LEU A 121 12.31 -5.93 15.93
CA LEU A 121 11.87 -6.60 14.70
C LEU A 121 12.92 -6.50 13.59
N LYS A 122 13.55 -5.32 13.41
CA LYS A 122 14.65 -5.17 12.46
C LYS A 122 15.84 -6.07 12.80
N MET A 123 16.21 -6.17 14.07
CA MET A 123 17.28 -7.07 14.51
C MET A 123 16.95 -8.54 14.26
N LYS A 124 15.71 -8.96 14.54
CA LYS A 124 15.22 -10.31 14.27
C LYS A 124 15.32 -10.66 12.78
N ILE A 125 14.87 -9.78 11.90
CA ILE A 125 14.95 -9.95 10.44
C ILE A 125 16.41 -10.09 9.98
N ILE A 126 17.32 -9.28 10.52
CA ILE A 126 18.76 -9.36 10.20
C ILE A 126 19.34 -10.72 10.61
N TYR A 127 19.01 -11.17 11.83
CA TYR A 127 19.49 -12.43 12.35
C TYR A 127 18.98 -13.62 11.53
N GLU A 128 17.68 -13.64 11.21
CA GLU A 128 17.07 -14.69 10.37
C GLU A 128 17.73 -14.76 8.98
N LYS A 129 17.98 -13.60 8.34
CA LYS A 129 18.69 -13.56 7.05
C LYS A 129 20.12 -14.10 7.14
N LYS A 130 20.84 -13.76 8.21
CA LYS A 130 22.20 -14.27 8.44
C LYS A 130 22.19 -15.77 8.66
N LEU A 131 21.23 -16.29 9.42
CA LEU A 131 21.08 -17.72 9.66
C LEU A 131 20.78 -18.47 8.35
N GLN A 132 19.86 -17.97 7.54
CA GLN A 132 19.55 -18.55 6.23
C GLN A 132 20.77 -18.57 5.29
N ALA A 133 21.59 -17.52 5.31
CA ALA A 133 22.80 -17.46 4.50
C ALA A 133 23.84 -18.52 4.91
N LEU A 134 24.05 -18.74 6.21
CA LEU A 134 24.99 -19.75 6.71
C LEU A 134 24.55 -21.18 6.36
N LEU A 135 23.26 -21.48 6.50
CA LEU A 135 22.72 -22.79 6.11
C LEU A 135 22.91 -23.04 4.60
N LEU A 136 22.69 -22.02 3.77
CA LEU A 136 22.89 -22.12 2.33
C LEU A 136 24.37 -22.35 1.96
N GLU A 137 25.30 -21.72 2.69
CA GLU A 137 26.73 -21.90 2.52
C GLU A 137 27.16 -23.32 2.90
N GLU A 138 26.68 -23.83 4.03
CA GLU A 138 26.94 -25.20 4.49
C GLU A 138 26.41 -26.25 3.49
N GLU A 139 25.19 -26.08 2.98
CA GLU A 139 24.64 -26.94 1.94
C GLU A 139 25.46 -26.91 0.64
N ALA A 140 25.94 -25.72 0.24
CA ALA A 140 26.77 -25.57 -0.95
C ALA A 140 28.14 -26.24 -0.78
N GLU A 141 28.75 -26.15 0.40
CA GLU A 141 29.97 -26.87 0.73
C GLU A 141 29.78 -28.38 0.73
N ALA A 142 28.70 -28.88 1.36
CA ALA A 142 28.38 -30.30 1.39
C ALA A 142 28.24 -30.86 -0.03
N ARG A 143 27.58 -30.13 -0.93
CA ARG A 143 27.46 -30.51 -2.35
C ARG A 143 28.81 -30.52 -3.09
N LYS A 144 29.72 -29.60 -2.77
CA LYS A 144 31.08 -29.60 -3.34
C LYS A 144 31.90 -30.80 -2.87
N ARG A 145 31.76 -31.21 -1.61
CA ARG A 145 32.46 -32.37 -1.04
C ARG A 145 31.97 -33.72 -1.59
N GLN A 146 30.75 -33.77 -2.15
CA GLN A 146 30.17 -34.96 -2.76
C GLN A 146 30.46 -35.10 -4.27
N ARG A 147 31.14 -34.12 -4.88
CA ARG A 147 31.59 -34.16 -6.29
C ARG A 147 33.08 -34.50 -6.35
#